data_AF-A0A2M7BKH1-F1
#
_entry.id   AF-A0A2M7BKH1-F1
#
_cell.length_a   1.000
_cell.length_b   1.000
_cell.length_c   1.000
_cell.angle_alpha   90.00
_cell.angle_beta   90.00
_cell.angle_gamma   90.00
#
_symmetry.space_group_name_H-M   'P 1'
#
loop_
_entity.id
_entity.type
_entity.pdbx_description
1 polymer ?
#
loop_
_entity_poly.entity_id
_entity_poly.type
_entity_poly.pdbx_seq_one_letter_code
_entity_poly.pdbx_strand_id
1 'polypeptide(L)'
;SVNRSRPNISVSCNFVLGGDLPSRHLEAIQTVLAAETTARDRGAVYLSPLIGASRRREILKEFREIKMSSPLPVFIYLAQRL
;
A
#
# COMPACT_ATOMS: atom_id res chain seq x y z
N SER A 1 4.21 15.13 4.69
CA SER A 1 3.57 14.61 3.46
C SER A 1 2.94 15.75 2.66
N VAL A 2 2.83 15.60 1.34
CA VAL A 2 2.21 16.60 0.42
C VAL A 2 0.81 16.99 0.89
N ASN A 3 0.03 16.01 1.34
CA ASN A 3 -1.33 16.18 1.87
C ASN A 3 -1.39 16.98 3.18
N ARG A 4 -0.27 17.12 3.92
CA ARG A 4 -0.19 18.02 5.09
C ARG A 4 -0.07 19.48 4.69
N SER A 5 0.61 19.76 3.57
CA SER A 5 0.90 21.12 3.09
C SER A 5 -0.18 21.70 2.18
N ARG A 6 -1.07 20.86 1.63
CA ARG A 6 -2.09 21.26 0.67
C ARG A 6 -3.45 20.66 1.08
N PRO A 7 -4.25 21.35 1.91
CA PRO A 7 -5.50 20.79 2.45
C PRO A 7 -6.55 20.49 1.37
N ASN A 8 -6.41 21.10 0.19
CA ASN A 8 -7.36 20.95 -0.92
C ASN A 8 -6.92 19.88 -1.94
N ILE A 9 -5.82 19.16 -1.67
CA ILE A 9 -5.29 18.12 -2.55
C ILE A 9 -5.20 16.82 -1.77
N SER A 10 -5.79 15.77 -2.34
CA SER A 10 -5.69 14.40 -1.86
C SER A 10 -4.80 13.60 -2.81
N VAL A 11 -3.82 12.89 -2.27
CA VAL A 11 -2.88 12.06 -3.05
C VAL A 11 -3.04 10.62 -2.60
N SER A 12 -3.40 9.75 -3.56
CA SER A 12 -3.46 8.30 -3.38
C SER A 12 -2.19 7.65 -3.94
N CYS A 13 -1.80 6.51 -3.37
CA CYS A 13 -0.62 5.76 -3.78
C CYS A 13 -1.01 4.39 -4.33
N ASN A 14 -0.41 3.98 -5.44
CA ASN A 14 -0.55 2.64 -6.00
C ASN A 14 0.81 1.93 -5.92
N PHE A 15 0.86 0.77 -5.26
CA PHE A 15 2.03 -0.10 -5.21
C PHE A 15 1.75 -1.37 -6.00
N VAL A 16 2.67 -1.72 -6.90
CA VAL A 16 2.71 -3.01 -7.60
C VAL A 16 3.94 -3.76 -7.11
N LEU A 17 3.75 -4.97 -6.57
CA LEU A 17 4.80 -5.71 -5.88
C LEU A 17 4.96 -7.12 -6.49
N GLY A 18 6.18 -7.45 -6.90
CA GLY A 18 6.55 -8.76 -7.44
C GLY A 18 7.19 -9.68 -6.39
N GLY A 19 7.26 -10.98 -6.69
CA GLY A 19 7.72 -12.01 -5.75
C GLY A 19 9.20 -11.95 -5.37
N ASP A 20 10.03 -11.28 -6.17
CA ASP A 20 11.47 -11.14 -5.92
C ASP A 20 11.81 -9.84 -5.17
N LEU A 21 10.80 -9.08 -4.75
CA LEU A 21 11.03 -7.85 -4.00
C LEU A 21 11.54 -8.19 -2.60
N PRO A 22 12.67 -7.62 -2.15
CA PRO A 22 13.18 -7.87 -0.80
C PRO A 22 12.21 -7.39 0.29
N SER A 23 12.09 -8.13 1.39
CA SER A 23 11.17 -7.85 2.51
C SER A 23 11.30 -6.44 3.08
N ARG A 24 12.52 -5.88 3.07
CA ARG A 24 12.81 -4.49 3.50
C ARG A 24 11.91 -3.44 2.85
N HIS A 25 11.45 -3.67 1.62
CA HIS A 25 10.58 -2.72 0.92
C HIS A 25 9.16 -2.75 1.49
N LEU A 26 8.67 -3.92 1.89
CA LEU A 26 7.37 -4.07 2.55
C LEU A 26 7.41 -3.48 3.95
N GLU A 27 8.48 -3.75 4.71
CA GLU A 27 8.73 -3.15 6.03
C GLU A 27 8.77 -1.61 5.93
N ALA A 28 9.42 -1.06 4.91
CA ALA A 28 9.44 0.37 4.67
C ALA A 28 8.05 0.92 4.35
N ILE A 29 7.27 0.26 3.48
CA ILE A 29 5.88 0.65 3.19
C ILE A 29 5.05 0.64 4.48
N GLN A 30 5.13 -0.43 5.26
CA GLN A 30 4.40 -0.57 6.51
C GLN A 30 4.76 0.54 7.51
N THR A 31 6.05 0.83 7.66
CA THR A 31 6.55 1.87 8.57
C THR A 31 6.04 3.25 8.17
N VAL A 32 6.08 3.57 6.87
CA VAL A 32 5.60 4.86 6.36
C VAL A 32 4.09 5.00 6.56
N LEU A 33 3.32 3.95 6.25
CA LEU A 33 1.87 4.00 6.39
C LEU A 33 1.44 4.05 7.86
N ALA A 34 2.06 3.27 8.74
CA ALA A 34 1.77 3.28 10.18
C ALA A 34 2.09 4.62 10.85
N ALA A 35 3.06 5.39 10.32
CA ALA A 35 3.43 6.71 10.83
C ALA A 35 2.46 7.84 10.42
N GLU A 36 1.50 7.58 9.51
CA GLU A 36 0.52 8.59 9.11
C GLU A 36 -0.52 8.81 10.23
N THR A 37 -0.69 10.06 10.65
CA THR A 37 -1.54 10.39 11.80
C THR A 37 -2.94 10.88 11.41
N THR A 38 -3.22 11.04 10.11
CA THR A 38 -4.47 11.61 9.61
C THR A 38 -5.12 10.68 8.60
N ALA A 39 -6.09 9.88 9.08
CA ALA A 39 -6.77 8.84 8.32
C ALA A 39 -7.86 9.37 7.35
N ARG A 40 -8.49 10.51 7.66
CA ARG A 40 -9.87 10.74 7.19
C ARG A 40 -10.00 11.37 5.80
N ASP A 41 -9.07 12.23 5.37
CA ASP A 41 -9.30 13.11 4.20
C ASP A 41 -8.17 13.12 3.15
N ARG A 42 -7.22 12.18 3.20
CA ARG A 42 -5.91 12.34 2.49
C ARG A 42 -5.59 11.35 1.37
N GLY A 43 -6.52 10.49 1.00
CA GLY A 43 -6.34 9.56 -0.12
C GLY A 43 -6.24 8.11 0.33
N ALA A 44 -6.05 7.20 -0.62
CA ALA A 44 -6.04 5.77 -0.38
C ALA A 44 -4.74 5.13 -0.86
N VAL A 45 -4.44 3.95 -0.30
CA VAL A 45 -3.34 3.10 -0.75
C VAL A 45 -3.92 1.90 -1.47
N TYR A 46 -3.44 1.64 -2.68
CA TYR A 46 -3.77 0.45 -3.44
C TYR A 46 -2.55 -0.45 -3.52
N LEU A 47 -2.70 -1.72 -3.13
CA LEU A 47 -1.66 -2.74 -3.20
C LEU A 47 -2.07 -3.79 -4.25
N SER A 48 -1.24 -4.01 -5.25
CA SER A 48 -1.48 -4.99 -6.31
C SER A 48 -0.29 -5.95 -6.44
N PRO A 49 -0.52 -7.28 -6.45
CA PRO A 49 0.55 -8.21 -6.78
C PRO A 49 0.83 -8.10 -8.29
N LEU A 50 2.10 -8.17 -8.67
CA LEU A 50 2.50 -8.24 -10.07
C LEU A 50 1.93 -9.52 -10.71
N ILE A 51 1.39 -9.40 -11.92
CA ILE A 51 0.89 -10.55 -12.69
C ILE A 51 2.03 -11.54 -12.92
N GLY A 52 1.76 -12.83 -12.65
CA GLY A 52 2.76 -13.88 -12.80
C GLY A 52 3.81 -13.93 -11.68
N ALA A 53 3.68 -13.11 -10.63
CA ALA A 53 4.56 -13.19 -9.48
C ALA A 53 4.54 -14.61 -8.89
N SER A 54 5.74 -15.19 -8.77
CA SER A 54 6.00 -16.30 -7.85
C SER A 54 5.54 -15.89 -6.45
N ARG A 55 5.08 -16.84 -5.63
CA ARG A 55 4.72 -16.59 -4.21
C ARG A 55 3.54 -15.63 -3.97
N ARG A 56 2.58 -15.52 -4.90
CA ARG A 56 1.35 -14.71 -4.73
C ARG A 56 0.68 -14.85 -3.35
N ARG A 57 0.62 -16.05 -2.77
CA ARG A 57 0.01 -16.25 -1.44
C ARG A 57 0.76 -15.53 -0.32
N GLU A 58 2.09 -15.51 -0.36
CA GLU A 58 2.94 -14.84 0.63
C GLU A 58 2.78 -13.33 0.51
N ILE A 59 2.83 -12.79 -0.72
CA ILE A 59 2.58 -11.37 -1.02
C ILE A 59 1.21 -10.93 -0.47
N LEU A 60 0.17 -11.75 -0.67
CA LEU A 60 -1.17 -11.42 -0.16
C LEU A 60 -1.28 -11.46 1.36
N LYS A 61 -0.47 -12.28 2.04
CA LYS A 61 -0.40 -12.28 3.49
C LYS A 61 0.21 -10.96 3.98
N GLU A 62 1.34 -10.56 3.39
CA GLU A 62 2.03 -9.31 3.74
C GLU A 62 1.16 -8.08 3.45
N PHE A 63 0.42 -8.06 2.35
CA PHE A 63 -0.52 -6.97 2.05
C PHE A 63 -1.62 -6.83 3.10
N ARG A 64 -2.10 -7.94 3.65
CA ARG A 64 -3.10 -7.92 4.73
C ARG A 64 -2.49 -7.34 6.00
N GLU A 65 -1.25 -7.69 6.33
CA GLU A 65 -0.53 -7.14 7.48
C GLU A 65 -0.33 -5.62 7.34
N ILE A 66 0.05 -5.14 6.16
CA ILE A 66 0.13 -3.71 5.85
C ILE A 66 -1.24 -3.04 6.00
N LYS A 67 -2.29 -3.63 5.42
CA LYS A 67 -3.66 -3.10 5.54
C LYS A 67 -4.13 -2.99 6.99
N MET A 68 -3.83 -3.98 7.83
CA MET A 68 -4.24 -4.00 9.23
C MET A 68 -3.49 -2.98 10.10
N SER A 69 -2.28 -2.58 9.70
CA SER A 69 -1.45 -1.62 10.44
C SER A 69 -1.56 -0.18 9.94
N SER A 70 -2.20 0.03 8.78
CA SER A 70 -2.37 1.35 8.19
C SER A 70 -3.60 2.07 8.75
N PRO A 71 -3.46 3.32 9.22
CA PRO A 71 -4.57 4.19 9.54
C PRO A 71 -5.27 4.76 8.29
N LEU A 72 -4.61 4.71 7.12
CA LEU A 72 -5.20 5.10 5.84
C LEU A 72 -6.04 3.95 5.24
N PRO A 73 -7.07 4.25 4.42
CA PRO A 73 -7.76 3.24 3.63
C PRO A 73 -6.78 2.48 2.72
N VAL A 74 -6.70 1.16 2.88
CA VAL A 74 -5.89 0.27 2.02
C VAL A 74 -6.77 -0.72 1.27
N PHE A 75 -6.63 -0.73 -0.05
CA PHE A 75 -7.33 -1.63 -0.97
C PHE A 75 -6.35 -2.58 -1.61
N ILE A 76 -6.65 -3.88 -1.56
CA ILE A 76 -5.86 -4.92 -2.22
C ILE A 76 -6.54 -5.24 -3.54
N TYR A 77 -5.90 -4.90 -4.65
CA TYR A 77 -6.42 -5.17 -5.99
C TYR A 77 -5.83 -6.48 -6.52
N LEU A 78 -6.70 -7.43 -6.84
CA LEU A 78 -6.32 -8.74 -7.39
C LEU A 78 -6.51 -8.84 -8.90
N ALA A 79 -7.24 -7.90 -9.49
CA ALA A 79 -7.51 -7.83 -10.91
C ALA A 79 -6.83 -6.58 -11.48
N GLN A 80 -5.65 -6.76 -12.11
CA GLN A 80 -5.14 -5.76 -13.04
C GLN A 80 -5.84 -6.00 -14.38
N ARG A 81 -6.95 -5.29 -14.61
CA ARG A 81 -7.45 -5.10 -15.98
C ARG A 81 -6.60 -3.98 -16.56
N LEU A 82 -5.59 -4.35 -17.35
CA LEU A 82 -4.94 -3.43 -18.27
C LEU A 82 -5.90 -3.14 -19.43
#